data_AF-A0A1J8R2T9-F1
#
_entry.id   AF-A0A1J8R2T9-F1
#
_cell.length_a   1.000
_cell.length_b   1.000
_cell.length_c   1.000
_cell.angle_alpha   90.00
_cell.angle_beta   90.00
_cell.angle_gamma   90.00
#
_symmetry.space_group_name_H-M   'P 1'
#
loop_
_entity.id
_entity.type
_entity.pdbx_description
1 polymer ?
#
loop_
_entity_poly.entity_id
_entity_poly.type
_entity_poly.pdbx_seq_one_letter_code
_entity_poly.pdbx_strand_id
1 'polypeptide(L)'
;MTDTELSSFRLLASLLLKPPATIEVLPGDASTWISDGAERSLSPFLFIENNLGVPEKELRQSYLFAVRTFAAARKVSELHISESSHPTITPVIQDVINSSAVLVFMNPAHQTALNARKRLIQYKLIDAEQELKFTAALLSSRHCCKHGELWYHRRWLLQRIYPISSSHHGWSTGIAPGSQNFYLASNDLSVEMNIITRACELYPRNYFGWTHRTICIQSALTSAMHPPTSDVFSEILSKEVISVTQWIESHISDYSAVHHLKSLAHFVEDSETSSLLDDLQRLLPKIGHAVTLVRAFPEHETLWMYLRVFWVEGHITAAFIASFVLPLQGTGTVDEGNESRERPCGARHARRFLEWRSHNLK
;
A
#
# COMPACT_ATOMS: atom_id res chain seq x y z
N MET A 1 10.65 -16.44 33.66
CA MET A 1 11.26 -15.48 32.72
C MET A 1 12.74 -15.72 32.76
N THR A 2 13.38 -15.85 31.60
CA THR A 2 14.83 -16.01 31.52
C THR A 2 15.47 -14.69 31.09
N ASP A 3 16.68 -14.39 31.56
CA ASP A 3 17.41 -13.18 31.14
C ASP A 3 17.61 -13.12 29.61
N THR A 4 17.65 -14.28 28.97
CA THR A 4 17.77 -14.48 27.52
C THR A 4 16.55 -13.96 26.74
N GLU A 5 15.33 -14.12 27.28
CA GLU A 5 14.11 -13.60 26.64
C GLU A 5 14.08 -12.06 26.69
N LEU A 6 14.50 -11.49 27.82
CA LEU A 6 14.58 -10.04 28.00
C LEU A 6 15.65 -9.42 27.09
N SER A 7 16.81 -10.07 26.96
CA SER A 7 17.87 -9.60 26.06
C SER A 7 17.41 -9.66 24.60
N SER A 8 16.73 -10.72 24.19
CA SER A 8 16.21 -10.88 22.82
C SER A 8 15.16 -9.82 22.47
N PHE A 9 14.21 -9.56 23.38
CA PHE A 9 13.23 -8.47 23.20
C PHE A 9 13.91 -7.10 23.03
N ARG A 10 14.86 -6.77 23.91
CA ARG A 10 15.57 -5.48 23.87
C ARG A 10 16.38 -5.33 22.58
N LEU A 11 17.04 -6.41 22.15
CA LEU A 11 17.79 -6.43 20.92
C LEU A 11 16.86 -6.23 19.71
N LEU A 12 15.75 -6.96 19.61
CA LEU A 12 14.77 -6.77 18.54
C LEU A 12 14.25 -5.33 18.50
N ALA A 13 13.85 -4.77 19.64
CA ALA A 13 13.40 -3.39 19.71
C ALA A 13 14.47 -2.41 19.21
N SER A 14 15.74 -2.61 19.59
CA SER A 14 16.85 -1.77 19.14
C SER A 14 17.09 -1.85 17.62
N LEU A 15 16.94 -3.03 17.03
CA LEU A 15 17.07 -3.26 15.59
C LEU A 15 15.90 -2.64 14.82
N LEU A 16 14.67 -2.71 15.36
CA LEU A 16 13.49 -2.08 14.76
C LEU A 16 13.56 -0.54 14.82
N LEU A 17 14.08 0.03 15.91
CA LEU A 17 14.17 1.48 16.12
C LEU A 17 15.37 2.13 15.39
N LYS A 18 16.27 1.32 14.83
CA LYS A 18 17.23 1.70 13.79
C LYS A 18 16.77 1.02 12.48
N PRO A 19 15.72 1.55 11.81
CA PRO A 19 14.99 0.81 10.81
C PRO A 19 15.91 0.24 9.74
N PRO A 20 15.89 -1.08 9.54
CA PRO A 20 16.62 -1.72 8.47
C PRO A 20 16.02 -1.32 7.12
N ALA A 21 16.74 -1.61 6.04
CA ALA A 21 16.24 -1.45 4.68
C ALA A 21 15.00 -2.32 4.44
N THR A 22 15.04 -3.57 4.91
CA THR A 22 13.89 -4.49 4.87
C THR A 22 13.82 -5.34 6.13
N ILE A 23 12.61 -5.82 6.45
CA ILE A 23 12.32 -6.80 7.50
C ILE A 23 11.54 -7.97 6.90
N GLU A 24 11.89 -9.18 7.31
CA GLU A 24 11.16 -10.41 7.00
C GLU A 24 11.03 -11.31 8.22
N VAL A 25 9.89 -12.01 8.34
CA VAL A 25 9.69 -13.03 9.37
C VAL A 25 10.13 -14.38 8.79
N LEU A 26 11.13 -14.97 9.41
CA LEU A 26 11.71 -16.25 8.99
C LEU A 26 10.97 -17.41 9.67
N PRO A 27 10.58 -18.47 8.95
CA PRO A 27 9.88 -19.59 9.56
C PRO A 27 10.79 -20.37 10.51
N GLY A 28 10.25 -20.82 11.64
CA GLY A 28 10.97 -21.62 12.62
C GLY A 28 11.76 -20.80 13.65
N ASP A 29 12.93 -21.33 14.05
CA ASP A 29 13.80 -20.77 15.07
C ASP A 29 15.15 -20.29 14.53
N ALA A 30 15.89 -19.60 15.37
CA ALA A 30 17.19 -19.04 15.04
C ALA A 30 18.21 -20.10 14.57
N SER A 31 18.18 -21.32 15.11
CA SER A 31 19.09 -22.40 14.71
C SER A 31 18.96 -22.81 13.23
N THR A 32 17.81 -22.53 12.61
CA THR A 32 17.59 -22.83 11.19
C THR A 32 18.31 -21.84 10.27
N TRP A 33 18.52 -20.60 10.74
CA TRP A 33 18.95 -19.47 9.90
C TRP A 33 20.34 -18.94 10.25
N ILE A 34 20.77 -19.13 11.49
CA ILE A 34 22.02 -18.59 12.01
C ILE A 34 23.07 -19.70 11.99
N SER A 35 24.01 -19.60 11.05
CA SER A 35 25.18 -20.48 10.99
C SER A 35 26.26 -20.03 11.98
N ASP A 36 27.22 -20.91 12.29
CA ASP A 36 28.30 -20.65 13.26
C ASP A 36 29.17 -19.42 12.95
N GLY A 37 29.15 -18.92 11.71
CA GLY A 37 29.87 -17.74 11.25
C GLY A 37 29.09 -16.42 11.27
N ALA A 38 27.80 -16.44 11.65
CA ALA A 38 27.02 -15.21 11.78
C ALA A 38 27.48 -14.37 12.98
N GLU A 39 27.23 -13.05 12.91
CA GLU A 39 27.60 -12.12 13.98
C GLU A 39 26.86 -12.48 15.28
N ARG A 40 27.55 -13.18 16.19
CA ARG A 40 26.95 -13.71 17.44
C ARG A 40 26.31 -12.63 18.31
N SER A 41 26.74 -11.37 18.17
CA SER A 41 26.19 -10.21 18.87
C SER A 41 24.73 -9.90 18.50
N LEU A 42 24.28 -10.33 17.31
CA LEU A 42 22.94 -10.07 16.78
C LEU A 42 22.01 -11.29 16.86
N SER A 43 22.54 -12.44 17.26
CA SER A 43 21.74 -13.62 17.60
C SER A 43 20.69 -13.26 18.66
N PRO A 44 19.41 -13.67 18.50
CA PRO A 44 18.90 -14.69 17.59
C PRO A 44 18.32 -14.15 16.27
N PHE A 45 18.74 -12.97 15.81
CA PHE A 45 18.25 -12.36 14.58
C PHE A 45 19.29 -12.45 13.45
N LEU A 46 18.81 -12.61 12.22
CA LEU A 46 19.65 -12.59 11.02
C LEU A 46 19.74 -11.15 10.52
N PHE A 47 20.93 -10.56 10.49
CA PHE A 47 21.12 -9.19 10.01
C PHE A 47 22.23 -9.15 8.96
N ILE A 48 21.84 -8.96 7.70
CA ILE A 48 22.76 -9.00 6.55
C ILE A 48 22.49 -7.80 5.66
N GLU A 49 23.52 -7.00 5.38
CA GLU A 49 23.42 -5.85 4.45
C GLU A 49 22.26 -4.90 4.79
N ASN A 50 22.05 -4.63 6.09
CA ASN A 50 20.95 -3.82 6.60
C ASN A 50 19.54 -4.42 6.34
N ASN A 51 19.42 -5.72 6.12
CA ASN A 51 18.16 -6.44 6.06
C ASN A 51 18.00 -7.32 7.30
N LEU A 52 16.85 -7.26 7.95
CA LEU A 52 16.57 -7.94 9.20
C LEU A 52 15.64 -9.14 8.97
N GLY A 53 16.17 -10.34 9.17
CA GLY A 53 15.40 -11.57 9.30
C GLY A 53 15.10 -11.88 10.77
N VAL A 54 13.82 -11.96 11.13
CA VAL A 54 13.36 -12.24 12.50
C VAL A 54 12.73 -13.64 12.53
N PRO A 55 13.34 -14.63 13.20
CA PRO A 55 12.72 -15.94 13.33
C PRO A 55 11.39 -15.86 14.08
N GLU A 56 10.39 -16.60 13.59
CA GLU A 56 9.01 -16.50 14.07
C GLU A 56 8.87 -16.81 15.57
N LYS A 57 9.61 -17.81 16.07
CA LYS A 57 9.59 -18.14 17.51
C LYS A 57 10.07 -16.96 18.36
N GLU A 58 11.10 -16.23 17.91
CA GLU A 58 11.68 -15.12 18.67
C GLU A 58 10.85 -13.86 18.59
N LEU A 59 10.17 -13.65 17.45
CA LEU A 59 9.15 -12.61 17.34
C LEU A 59 8.00 -12.87 18.31
N ARG A 60 7.49 -14.11 18.38
CA ARG A 60 6.39 -14.47 19.29
C ARG A 60 6.78 -14.32 20.76
N GLN A 61 7.98 -14.74 21.14
CA GLN A 61 8.48 -14.55 22.50
C GLN A 61 8.64 -13.06 22.85
N SER A 62 9.27 -12.30 21.96
CA SER A 62 9.45 -10.84 22.11
C SER A 62 8.10 -10.11 22.20
N TYR A 63 7.09 -10.57 21.45
CA TYR A 63 5.74 -10.04 21.50
C TYR A 63 5.08 -10.25 22.88
N LEU A 64 5.16 -11.45 23.46
CA LEU A 64 4.60 -11.72 24.79
C LEU A 64 5.23 -10.83 25.87
N PHE A 65 6.54 -10.57 25.75
CA PHE A 65 7.22 -9.63 26.62
C PHE A 65 6.72 -8.19 26.38
N ALA A 66 6.67 -7.76 25.11
CA ALA A 66 6.22 -6.43 24.73
C ALA A 66 4.79 -6.12 25.21
N VAL A 67 3.86 -7.08 25.17
CA VAL A 67 2.49 -6.90 25.69
C VAL A 67 2.50 -6.50 27.17
N ARG A 68 3.27 -7.22 28.00
CA ARG A 68 3.34 -6.98 29.44
C ARG A 68 4.01 -5.64 29.75
N THR A 69 5.15 -5.38 29.11
CA THR A 69 5.91 -4.13 29.27
C THR A 69 5.10 -2.92 28.83
N PHE A 70 4.43 -3.00 27.67
CA PHE A 70 3.58 -1.92 27.18
C PHE A 70 2.42 -1.64 28.13
N ALA A 71 1.73 -2.70 28.60
CA ALA A 71 0.60 -2.54 29.52
C ALA A 71 0.99 -1.87 30.84
N ALA A 72 2.14 -2.24 31.40
CA ALA A 72 2.66 -1.66 32.65
C ALA A 72 3.13 -0.20 32.46
N ALA A 73 3.87 0.07 31.38
CA ALA A 73 4.50 1.37 31.16
C ALA A 73 3.53 2.44 30.63
N ARG A 74 2.51 2.06 29.83
CA ARG A 74 1.69 3.04 29.09
C ARG A 74 0.99 4.06 29.99
N LYS A 75 0.25 3.60 31.01
CA LYS A 75 -0.49 4.52 31.90
C LYS A 75 0.45 5.45 32.67
N VAL A 76 1.56 4.89 33.15
CA VAL A 76 2.58 5.66 33.90
C VAL A 76 3.26 6.68 32.99
N SER A 77 3.54 6.33 31.73
CA SER A 77 4.11 7.26 30.74
C SER A 77 3.15 8.40 30.40
N GLU A 78 1.84 8.13 30.29
CA GLU A 78 0.82 9.13 29.99
C GLU A 78 0.77 10.20 31.10
N LEU A 79 0.87 9.77 32.37
CA LEU A 79 0.95 10.68 33.52
C LEU A 79 2.21 11.56 33.47
N HIS A 80 3.39 10.94 33.30
CA HIS A 80 4.66 11.68 33.22
C HIS A 80 4.68 12.72 32.08
N ILE A 81 4.08 12.38 30.95
CA ILE A 81 3.98 13.29 29.80
C ILE A 81 3.02 14.43 30.10
N SER A 82 1.92 14.18 30.81
CA SER A 82 0.93 15.21 31.14
C SER A 82 1.41 16.20 32.21
N GLU A 83 2.27 15.77 33.13
CA GLU A 83 2.78 16.59 34.24
C GLU A 83 3.98 17.47 33.83
N SER A 84 4.64 17.18 32.72
CA SER A 84 5.82 17.90 32.25
C SER A 84 5.52 18.79 31.05
N SER A 85 5.92 20.07 31.13
CA SER A 85 5.85 20.99 29.99
C SER A 85 6.85 20.63 28.87
N HIS A 86 7.93 19.95 29.22
CA HIS A 86 8.98 19.49 28.29
C HIS A 86 9.33 18.03 28.60
N PRO A 87 8.51 17.07 28.17
CA PRO A 87 8.76 15.67 28.45
C PRO A 87 10.07 15.22 27.80
N THR A 88 10.85 14.42 28.54
CA THR A 88 12.09 13.80 28.06
C THR A 88 11.93 12.28 28.06
N ILE A 89 12.82 11.56 27.38
CA ILE A 89 12.78 10.10 27.33
C ILE A 89 13.23 9.53 28.70
N THR A 90 12.26 9.16 29.53
CA THR A 90 12.49 8.39 30.77
C THR A 90 12.54 6.90 30.47
N PRO A 91 13.03 6.04 31.40
CA PRO A 91 13.01 4.58 31.21
C PRO A 91 11.61 4.03 30.91
N VAL A 92 10.56 4.58 31.55
CA VAL A 92 9.17 4.17 31.31
C VAL A 92 8.71 4.57 29.90
N ILE A 93 9.09 5.75 29.42
CA ILE A 93 8.79 6.16 28.04
C ILE A 93 9.56 5.28 27.05
N GLN A 94 10.83 4.95 27.34
CA GLN A 94 11.62 4.03 26.52
C GLN A 94 10.99 2.64 26.45
N ASP A 95 10.41 2.15 27.55
CA ASP A 95 9.67 0.89 27.57
C ASP A 95 8.45 0.95 26.64
N VAL A 96 7.71 2.06 26.58
CA VAL A 96 6.62 2.25 25.63
C VAL A 96 7.13 2.31 24.19
N ILE A 97 8.24 3.01 23.92
CA ILE A 97 8.86 3.08 22.58
C ILE A 97 9.27 1.68 22.09
N ASN A 98 9.99 0.93 22.91
CA ASN A 98 10.50 -0.40 22.60
C ASN A 98 9.37 -1.42 22.42
N SER A 99 8.47 -1.49 23.41
CA SER A 99 7.37 -2.46 23.38
C SER A 99 6.39 -2.16 22.25
N SER A 100 6.03 -0.89 22.00
CA SER A 100 5.14 -0.55 20.89
C SER A 100 5.73 -0.88 19.52
N ALA A 101 7.05 -0.77 19.33
CA ALA A 101 7.70 -1.16 18.07
C ALA A 101 7.53 -2.67 17.79
N VAL A 102 7.80 -3.52 18.79
CA VAL A 102 7.62 -4.98 18.68
C VAL A 102 6.14 -5.36 18.52
N LEU A 103 5.24 -4.69 19.25
CA LEU A 103 3.80 -4.90 19.12
C LEU A 103 3.29 -4.59 17.71
N VAL A 104 3.71 -3.46 17.12
CA VAL A 104 3.31 -3.06 15.77
C VAL A 104 3.93 -3.97 14.71
N PHE A 105 5.17 -4.44 14.89
CA PHE A 105 5.77 -5.40 13.98
C PHE A 105 5.01 -6.74 13.96
N MET A 106 4.68 -7.28 15.13
CA MET A 106 3.91 -8.54 15.23
C MET A 106 2.43 -8.36 14.82
N ASN A 107 1.82 -7.25 15.21
CA ASN A 107 0.43 -6.91 14.91
C ASN A 107 0.32 -5.46 14.39
N PRO A 108 0.44 -5.25 13.07
CA PRO A 108 0.37 -3.92 12.47
C PRO A 108 -0.96 -3.19 12.69
N ALA A 109 -2.03 -3.92 13.03
CA ALA A 109 -3.34 -3.37 13.36
C ALA A 109 -3.49 -3.06 14.86
N HIS A 110 -2.42 -3.12 15.66
CA HIS A 110 -2.46 -2.83 17.09
C HIS A 110 -2.68 -1.33 17.38
N GLN A 111 -3.92 -0.87 17.26
CA GLN A 111 -4.35 0.54 17.37
C GLN A 111 -3.83 1.25 18.62
N THR A 112 -3.86 0.60 19.80
CA THR A 112 -3.37 1.22 21.04
C THR A 112 -1.87 1.52 20.99
N ALA A 113 -1.08 0.66 20.34
CA ALA A 113 0.36 0.85 20.20
C ALA A 113 0.64 1.94 19.16
N LEU A 114 -0.01 1.91 18.00
CA LEU A 114 0.07 2.98 17.00
C LEU A 114 -0.30 4.35 17.59
N ASN A 115 -1.39 4.44 18.35
CA ASN A 115 -1.82 5.68 18.98
C ASN A 115 -0.85 6.14 20.08
N ALA A 116 -0.25 5.23 20.83
CA ALA A 116 0.83 5.59 21.76
C ALA A 116 2.03 6.21 21.01
N ARG A 117 2.45 5.61 19.89
CA ARG A 117 3.52 6.16 19.03
C ARG A 117 3.15 7.54 18.47
N LYS A 118 1.92 7.73 17.99
CA LYS A 118 1.42 9.06 17.54
C LYS A 118 1.55 10.11 18.64
N ARG A 119 1.17 9.79 19.88
CA ARG A 119 1.33 10.71 21.02
C ARG A 119 2.80 11.02 21.27
N LEU A 120 3.67 10.00 21.33
CA LEU A 120 5.11 10.21 21.52
C LEU A 120 5.71 11.13 20.43
N ILE A 121 5.25 11.01 19.18
CA ILE A 121 5.64 11.92 18.09
C ILE A 121 5.11 13.34 18.30
N GLN A 122 3.87 13.51 18.76
CA GLN A 122 3.31 14.82 19.08
C GLN A 122 4.12 15.54 20.17
N TYR A 123 4.60 14.79 21.16
CA TYR A 123 5.47 15.29 22.22
C TYR A 123 6.96 15.33 21.84
N LYS A 124 7.32 15.07 20.57
CA LYS A 124 8.70 15.09 20.06
C LYS A 124 9.65 14.10 20.77
N LEU A 125 9.10 13.03 21.35
CA LEU A 125 9.84 11.93 21.98
C LEU A 125 10.22 10.82 20.99
N ILE A 126 9.50 10.75 19.85
CA ILE A 126 9.88 9.96 18.67
C ILE A 126 9.98 10.94 17.51
N ASP A 127 11.05 10.84 16.73
CA ASP A 127 11.21 11.60 15.50
C ASP A 127 10.28 11.05 14.40
N ALA A 128 9.59 11.95 13.70
CA ALA A 128 8.59 11.57 12.71
C ALA A 128 9.20 10.95 11.45
N GLU A 129 10.38 11.43 11.01
CA GLU A 129 11.08 10.87 9.85
C GLU A 129 11.63 9.49 10.15
N GLN A 130 12.16 9.29 11.36
CA GLN A 130 12.58 7.97 11.84
C GLN A 130 11.41 6.99 11.92
N GLU A 131 10.23 7.44 12.38
CA GLU A 131 9.02 6.63 12.34
C GLU A 131 8.58 6.32 10.90
N LEU A 132 8.75 7.25 9.96
CA LEU A 132 8.44 7.01 8.55
C LEU A 132 9.35 5.91 7.97
N LYS A 133 10.64 5.89 8.34
CA LYS A 133 11.57 4.80 7.98
C LYS A 133 11.18 3.47 8.66
N PHE A 134 10.79 3.51 9.93
CA PHE A 134 10.28 2.33 10.64
C PHE A 134 9.08 1.71 9.92
N THR A 135 8.08 2.52 9.55
CA THR A 135 6.92 2.00 8.81
C THR A 135 7.29 1.49 7.41
N ALA A 136 8.30 2.06 6.74
CA ALA A 136 8.79 1.55 5.45
C ALA A 136 9.39 0.15 5.60
N ALA A 137 10.24 -0.04 6.62
CA ALA A 137 10.84 -1.34 6.94
C ALA A 137 9.77 -2.40 7.29
N LEU A 138 8.72 -2.02 8.01
CA LEU A 138 7.60 -2.93 8.27
C LEU A 138 6.85 -3.30 6.98
N LEU A 139 6.56 -2.32 6.11
CA LEU A 139 5.84 -2.55 4.86
C LEU A 139 6.62 -3.42 3.86
N SER A 140 7.91 -3.66 4.05
CA SER A 140 8.65 -4.66 3.27
C SER A 140 8.34 -6.10 3.69
N SER A 141 7.60 -6.33 4.78
CA SER A 141 7.17 -7.66 5.19
C SER A 141 5.76 -7.98 4.67
N ARG A 142 5.59 -9.20 4.14
CA ARG A 142 4.30 -9.70 3.61
C ARG A 142 3.19 -9.67 4.65
N HIS A 143 3.47 -10.02 5.91
CA HIS A 143 2.42 -10.02 6.95
C HIS A 143 2.03 -8.60 7.38
N CYS A 144 2.91 -7.61 7.21
CA CYS A 144 2.66 -6.23 7.58
C CYS A 144 1.94 -5.42 6.48
N CYS A 145 2.39 -5.57 5.23
CA CYS A 145 1.98 -4.72 4.11
C CYS A 145 0.48 -4.79 3.74
N LYS A 146 -0.24 -5.82 4.22
CA LYS A 146 -1.67 -6.02 4.00
C LYS A 146 -2.59 -5.28 4.97
N HIS A 147 -2.05 -4.60 5.99
CA HIS A 147 -2.84 -3.97 7.04
C HIS A 147 -3.06 -2.47 6.78
N GLY A 148 -4.32 -2.06 6.66
CA GLY A 148 -4.70 -0.67 6.37
C GLY A 148 -4.31 0.32 7.47
N GLU A 149 -4.21 -0.14 8.72
CA GLU A 149 -3.83 0.66 9.88
C GLU A 149 -2.39 1.19 9.78
N LEU A 150 -1.48 0.36 9.26
CA LEU A 150 -0.08 0.74 9.05
C LEU A 150 0.03 1.78 7.93
N TRP A 151 -0.70 1.61 6.83
CA TRP A 151 -0.79 2.60 5.76
C TRP A 151 -1.42 3.92 6.23
N TYR A 152 -2.45 3.86 7.06
CA TYR A 152 -3.05 5.03 7.68
C TYR A 152 -2.04 5.76 8.58
N HIS A 153 -1.28 5.02 9.40
CA HIS A 153 -0.24 5.60 10.24
C HIS A 153 0.86 6.24 9.39
N ARG A 154 1.29 5.59 8.28
CA ARG A 154 2.23 6.17 7.32
C ARG A 154 1.74 7.50 6.75
N ARG A 155 0.50 7.56 6.27
CA ARG A 155 -0.09 8.82 5.78
C ARG A 155 -0.15 9.90 6.86
N TRP A 156 -0.53 9.54 8.09
CA TRP A 156 -0.53 10.47 9.23
C TRP A 156 0.86 11.07 9.51
N LEU A 157 1.94 10.31 9.25
CA LEU A 157 3.33 10.80 9.32
C LEU A 157 3.66 11.74 8.16
N LEU A 158 3.32 11.34 6.93
CA LEU A 158 3.56 12.18 5.73
C LEU A 158 2.88 13.54 5.86
N GLN A 159 1.67 13.61 6.40
CA GLN A 159 0.97 14.88 6.69
C GLN A 159 1.69 15.79 7.68
N ARG A 160 2.52 15.23 8.56
CA ARG A 160 3.25 15.98 9.58
C ARG A 160 4.63 16.42 9.12
N ILE A 161 5.28 15.57 8.35
CA ILE A 161 6.60 15.84 7.77
C ILE A 161 6.43 16.82 6.60
N TYR A 162 5.36 16.64 5.81
CA TYR A 162 5.07 17.42 4.62
C TYR A 162 3.67 18.06 4.66
N PRO A 163 3.44 19.02 5.58
CA PRO A 163 2.16 19.73 5.65
C PRO A 163 1.90 20.53 4.37
N ILE A 164 0.63 20.65 3.99
CA ILE A 164 0.23 21.52 2.88
C ILE A 164 0.34 22.97 3.33
N SER A 165 1.18 23.76 2.66
CA SER A 165 1.25 25.20 2.86
C SER A 165 -0.06 25.88 2.44
N SER A 166 -0.43 26.97 3.13
CA SER A 166 -1.70 27.67 2.91
C SER A 166 -1.91 28.23 1.51
N SER A 167 -0.84 28.31 0.71
CA SER A 167 -0.84 28.68 -0.71
C SER A 167 -1.49 27.65 -1.64
N HIS A 168 -1.74 26.41 -1.20
CA HIS A 168 -2.31 25.33 -2.03
C HIS A 168 -3.77 24.98 -1.68
N HIS A 169 -4.45 25.76 -0.83
CA HIS A 169 -5.83 25.49 -0.40
C HIS A 169 -6.90 25.71 -1.48
N GLY A 170 -6.59 26.43 -2.57
CA GLY A 170 -7.56 26.84 -3.60
C GLY A 170 -8.21 25.70 -4.40
N TRP A 171 -7.57 24.51 -4.47
CA TRP A 171 -8.07 23.36 -5.26
C TRP A 171 -8.67 22.24 -4.37
N SER A 172 -8.68 22.41 -3.05
CA SER A 172 -9.25 21.40 -2.13
C SER A 172 -10.79 21.31 -2.21
N THR A 173 -11.44 22.08 -3.07
CA THR A 173 -12.91 22.20 -3.17
C THR A 173 -13.61 20.99 -3.82
N GLY A 174 -12.87 20.07 -4.45
CA GLY A 174 -13.42 18.85 -5.07
C GLY A 174 -13.14 17.54 -4.31
N ILE A 175 -12.36 17.57 -3.21
CA ILE A 175 -11.88 16.37 -2.54
C ILE A 175 -12.54 16.26 -1.16
N ALA A 176 -13.12 15.10 -0.86
CA ALA A 176 -13.91 14.87 0.35
C ALA A 176 -13.24 15.40 1.63
N PRO A 177 -14.00 16.06 2.53
CA PRO A 177 -13.50 16.48 3.84
C PRO A 177 -13.00 15.25 4.63
N GLY A 178 -11.75 15.30 5.10
CA GLY A 178 -11.06 14.17 5.73
C GLY A 178 -10.01 13.48 4.85
N SER A 179 -9.80 13.95 3.62
CA SER A 179 -8.70 13.48 2.76
C SER A 179 -7.33 13.71 3.41
N GLN A 180 -6.52 12.66 3.44
CA GLN A 180 -5.20 12.68 4.07
C GLN A 180 -4.18 13.35 3.16
N ASN A 181 -4.35 14.65 2.94
CA ASN A 181 -3.56 15.37 1.97
C ASN A 181 -2.21 15.80 2.57
N PHE A 182 -1.14 15.66 1.78
CA PHE A 182 0.25 16.05 2.06
C PHE A 182 0.93 16.39 0.72
N TYR A 183 2.05 17.11 0.75
CA TYR A 183 2.83 17.47 -0.45
C TYR A 183 4.13 16.66 -0.50
N LEU A 184 4.36 15.82 -1.49
CA LEU A 184 5.65 15.13 -1.64
C LEU A 184 6.50 15.80 -2.69
N ALA A 185 7.77 16.08 -2.35
CA ALA A 185 8.78 16.39 -3.35
C ALA A 185 8.99 15.17 -4.26
N SER A 186 9.50 15.40 -5.48
CA SER A 186 9.68 14.36 -6.50
C SER A 186 10.52 13.15 -6.03
N ASN A 187 11.57 13.40 -5.26
CA ASN A 187 12.42 12.35 -4.69
C ASN A 187 11.65 11.48 -3.67
N ASP A 188 10.94 12.12 -2.75
CA ASP A 188 10.16 11.43 -1.71
C ASP A 188 8.98 10.66 -2.31
N LEU A 189 8.34 11.23 -3.34
CA LEU A 189 7.32 10.55 -4.12
C LEU A 189 7.90 9.26 -4.76
N SER A 190 9.06 9.34 -5.40
CA SER A 190 9.71 8.16 -6.00
C SER A 190 10.01 7.08 -4.96
N VAL A 191 10.43 7.46 -3.76
CA VAL A 191 10.64 6.54 -2.63
C VAL A 191 9.31 5.88 -2.22
N GLU A 192 8.22 6.65 -2.06
CA GLU A 192 6.90 6.09 -1.75
C GLU A 192 6.43 5.10 -2.82
N MET A 193 6.58 5.44 -4.10
CA MET A 193 6.15 4.57 -5.21
C MET A 193 6.90 3.23 -5.22
N ASN A 194 8.19 3.22 -4.86
CA ASN A 194 8.98 2.00 -4.74
C ASN A 194 8.51 1.11 -3.58
N ILE A 195 8.23 1.71 -2.42
CA ILE A 195 7.68 0.98 -1.25
C ILE A 195 6.35 0.32 -1.59
N ILE A 196 5.47 1.06 -2.26
CA ILE A 196 4.15 0.57 -2.65
C ILE A 196 4.27 -0.56 -3.67
N THR A 197 5.12 -0.40 -4.70
CA THR A 197 5.37 -1.44 -5.70
C THR A 197 5.80 -2.73 -5.03
N ARG A 198 6.79 -2.66 -4.13
CA ARG A 198 7.26 -3.82 -3.37
C ARG A 198 6.16 -4.45 -2.52
N ALA A 199 5.35 -3.64 -1.84
CA ALA A 199 4.23 -4.14 -1.04
C ALA A 199 3.15 -4.85 -1.89
N CYS A 200 2.91 -4.38 -3.12
CA CYS A 200 1.97 -5.01 -4.05
C CYS A 200 2.52 -6.32 -4.65
N GLU A 201 3.85 -6.44 -4.84
CA GLU A 201 4.50 -7.70 -5.24
C GLU A 201 4.38 -8.76 -4.13
N LEU A 202 4.59 -8.35 -2.87
CA LEU A 202 4.58 -9.25 -1.71
C LEU A 202 3.18 -9.77 -1.38
N TYR A 203 2.14 -8.94 -1.60
CA TYR A 203 0.76 -9.26 -1.29
C TYR A 203 -0.14 -8.95 -2.50
N PRO A 204 -0.54 -9.97 -3.28
CA PRO A 204 -1.38 -9.77 -4.46
C PRO A 204 -2.69 -9.07 -4.11
N ARG A 205 -3.14 -8.13 -4.96
CA ARG A 205 -4.35 -7.31 -4.74
C ARG A 205 -4.28 -6.49 -3.44
N ASN A 206 -3.12 -5.89 -3.16
CA ASN A 206 -2.94 -5.03 -2.00
C ASN A 206 -3.75 -3.73 -2.13
N TYR A 207 -5.03 -3.80 -1.78
CA TYR A 207 -5.96 -2.67 -1.89
C TYR A 207 -5.47 -1.43 -1.13
N PHE A 208 -4.87 -1.61 0.06
CA PHE A 208 -4.37 -0.51 0.86
C PHE A 208 -3.12 0.14 0.26
N GLY A 209 -2.21 -0.67 -0.30
CA GLY A 209 -1.05 -0.19 -1.05
C GLY A 209 -1.46 0.63 -2.28
N TRP A 210 -2.36 0.10 -3.11
CA TRP A 210 -2.89 0.80 -4.29
C TRP A 210 -3.65 2.09 -3.93
N THR A 211 -4.42 2.07 -2.84
CA THR A 211 -5.12 3.28 -2.34
C THR A 211 -4.12 4.33 -1.88
N HIS A 212 -3.05 3.94 -1.19
CA HIS A 212 -1.96 4.85 -0.82
C HIS A 212 -1.27 5.43 -2.06
N ARG A 213 -1.04 4.61 -3.10
CA ARG A 213 -0.52 5.05 -4.40
C ARG A 213 -1.38 6.13 -5.04
N THR A 214 -2.70 5.94 -5.08
CA THR A 214 -3.63 6.94 -5.63
C THR A 214 -3.51 8.27 -4.88
N ILE A 215 -3.40 8.24 -3.55
CA ILE A 215 -3.25 9.46 -2.73
C ILE A 215 -1.92 10.16 -3.03
N CYS A 216 -0.81 9.41 -3.15
CA CYS A 216 0.49 9.96 -3.53
C CYS A 216 0.46 10.60 -4.93
N ILE A 217 -0.18 9.96 -5.91
CA ILE A 217 -0.32 10.51 -7.27
C ILE A 217 -1.22 11.75 -7.30
N GLN A 218 -2.28 11.78 -6.50
CA GLN A 218 -3.12 12.97 -6.39
C GLN A 218 -2.32 14.19 -5.88
N SER A 219 -1.43 13.98 -4.91
CA SER A 219 -0.47 15.00 -4.45
C SER A 219 0.48 15.46 -5.56
N ALA A 220 0.98 14.50 -6.36
CA ALA A 220 1.86 14.78 -7.50
C ALA A 220 1.17 15.61 -8.59
N LEU A 221 -0.09 15.29 -8.92
CA LEU A 221 -0.91 16.04 -9.88
C LEU A 221 -1.09 17.49 -9.47
N THR A 222 -1.39 17.73 -8.19
CA THR A 222 -1.47 19.11 -7.65
C THR A 222 -0.14 19.85 -7.84
N SER A 223 0.98 19.16 -7.66
CA SER A 223 2.32 19.74 -7.77
C SER A 223 2.75 20.00 -9.22
N ALA A 224 2.32 19.15 -10.16
CA ALA A 224 2.60 19.29 -11.59
C ALA A 224 1.92 20.51 -12.22
N MET A 225 0.81 20.96 -11.63
CA MET A 225 0.10 22.18 -12.03
C MET A 225 0.83 23.47 -11.60
N HIS A 226 1.91 23.37 -10.83
CA HIS A 226 2.74 24.52 -10.46
C HIS A 226 3.98 24.63 -11.37
N PRO A 227 4.21 25.80 -12.04
CA PRO A 227 5.23 25.96 -13.08
C PRO A 227 6.68 25.55 -12.73
N PRO A 228 7.22 25.84 -11.53
CA PRO A 228 8.64 25.57 -11.26
C PRO A 228 8.96 24.07 -11.12
N THR A 229 7.96 23.20 -10.99
CA THR A 229 8.13 21.76 -10.76
C THR A 229 7.44 20.88 -11.82
N SER A 230 6.86 21.50 -12.86
CA SER A 230 5.95 20.82 -13.78
C SER A 230 6.61 19.65 -14.52
N ASP A 231 7.81 19.83 -15.09
CA ASP A 231 8.45 18.80 -15.94
C ASP A 231 8.75 17.49 -15.19
N VAL A 232 9.28 17.58 -13.96
CA VAL A 232 9.66 16.40 -13.17
C VAL A 232 8.42 15.59 -12.76
N PHE A 233 7.36 16.27 -12.30
CA PHE A 233 6.12 15.57 -11.96
C PHE A 233 5.40 15.03 -13.21
N SER A 234 5.50 15.72 -14.36
CA SER A 234 4.99 15.23 -15.65
C SER A 234 5.61 13.90 -16.05
N GLU A 235 6.93 13.77 -15.88
CA GLU A 235 7.66 12.54 -16.16
C GLU A 235 7.23 11.41 -15.22
N ILE A 236 7.10 11.69 -13.91
CA ILE A 236 6.65 10.72 -12.91
C ILE A 236 5.24 10.20 -13.23
N LEU A 237 4.31 11.09 -13.57
CA LEU A 237 2.93 10.74 -13.90
C LEU A 237 2.86 9.92 -15.20
N SER A 238 3.67 10.28 -16.21
CA SER A 238 3.76 9.54 -17.46
C SER A 238 4.29 8.12 -17.23
N LYS A 239 5.36 7.98 -16.43
CA LYS A 239 5.91 6.69 -16.00
C LYS A 239 4.89 5.87 -15.23
N GLU A 240 4.07 6.52 -14.39
CA GLU A 240 3.04 5.83 -13.61
C GLU A 240 2.01 5.16 -14.52
N VAL A 241 1.43 5.88 -15.49
CA VAL A 241 0.44 5.34 -16.44
C VAL A 241 1.02 4.13 -17.20
N ILE A 242 2.26 4.23 -17.67
CA ILE A 242 2.95 3.13 -18.35
C ILE A 242 3.12 1.94 -17.40
N SER A 243 3.63 2.18 -16.19
CA SER A 243 3.95 1.13 -15.23
C SER A 243 2.72 0.37 -14.73
N VAL A 244 1.61 1.06 -14.45
CA VAL A 244 0.37 0.39 -14.00
C VAL A 244 -0.28 -0.38 -15.14
N THR A 245 -0.15 0.09 -16.38
CA THR A 245 -0.63 -0.65 -17.55
C THR A 245 0.13 -1.97 -17.71
N GLN A 246 1.46 -1.94 -17.65
CA GLN A 246 2.31 -3.13 -17.66
C GLN A 246 2.08 -4.06 -16.45
N TRP A 247 1.78 -3.47 -15.29
CA TRP A 247 1.41 -4.25 -14.10
C TRP A 247 0.13 -5.06 -14.36
N ILE A 248 -0.90 -4.47 -14.95
CA ILE A 248 -2.17 -5.16 -15.26
C ILE A 248 -1.96 -6.31 -16.26
N GLU A 249 -1.07 -6.15 -17.23
CA GLU A 249 -0.71 -7.21 -18.19
C GLU A 249 -0.12 -8.45 -17.51
N SER A 250 0.67 -8.26 -16.45
CA SER A 250 1.33 -9.33 -15.69
C SER A 250 0.53 -9.81 -14.48
N HIS A 251 -0.44 -9.02 -14.00
CA HIS A 251 -1.26 -9.27 -12.82
C HIS A 251 -2.75 -9.18 -13.15
N ILE A 252 -3.20 -10.00 -14.10
CA ILE A 252 -4.55 -9.98 -14.70
C ILE A 252 -5.73 -10.14 -13.71
N SER A 253 -5.46 -10.53 -12.46
CA SER A 253 -6.46 -10.63 -11.38
C SER A 253 -6.42 -9.46 -10.38
N ASP A 254 -5.55 -8.47 -10.58
CA ASP A 254 -5.40 -7.33 -9.67
C ASP A 254 -6.42 -6.23 -9.94
N TYR A 255 -7.61 -6.36 -9.34
CA TYR A 255 -8.65 -5.34 -9.44
C TYR A 255 -8.27 -4.01 -8.76
N SER A 256 -7.30 -4.03 -7.83
CA SER A 256 -6.86 -2.82 -7.14
C SER A 256 -5.98 -1.95 -8.05
N ALA A 257 -5.13 -2.58 -8.87
CA ALA A 257 -4.39 -1.90 -9.93
C ALA A 257 -5.32 -1.29 -10.98
N VAL A 258 -6.34 -2.04 -11.43
CA VAL A 258 -7.37 -1.53 -12.36
C VAL A 258 -8.13 -0.34 -11.76
N HIS A 259 -8.47 -0.41 -10.47
CA HIS A 259 -9.10 0.71 -9.77
C HIS A 259 -8.18 1.95 -9.71
N HIS A 260 -6.89 1.77 -9.44
CA HIS A 260 -5.92 2.86 -9.47
C HIS A 260 -5.87 3.53 -10.85
N LEU A 261 -5.72 2.75 -11.91
CA LEU A 261 -5.72 3.27 -13.28
C LEU A 261 -7.04 3.96 -13.65
N LYS A 262 -8.19 3.44 -13.18
CA LYS A 262 -9.48 4.14 -13.32
C LYS A 262 -9.42 5.52 -12.65
N SER A 263 -8.90 5.62 -11.42
CA SER A 263 -8.75 6.90 -10.74
C SER A 263 -7.85 7.87 -11.53
N LEU A 264 -6.74 7.40 -12.09
CA LEU A 264 -5.88 8.21 -12.95
C LEU A 264 -6.64 8.75 -14.16
N ALA A 265 -7.43 7.91 -14.83
CA ALA A 265 -8.25 8.34 -15.96
C ALA A 265 -9.26 9.43 -15.57
N HIS A 266 -9.94 9.28 -14.42
CA HIS A 266 -10.89 10.30 -13.95
C HIS A 266 -10.18 11.62 -13.63
N PHE A 267 -8.99 11.60 -13.04
CA PHE A 267 -8.24 12.82 -12.77
C PHE A 267 -7.86 13.59 -14.04
N VAL A 268 -7.61 12.87 -15.15
CA VAL A 268 -7.31 13.47 -16.45
C VAL A 268 -8.57 14.03 -17.12
N GLU A 269 -9.73 13.40 -16.94
CA GLU A 269 -11.01 13.82 -17.52
C GLU A 269 -11.65 15.02 -16.79
N ASP A 270 -11.56 15.07 -15.46
CA ASP A 270 -12.26 16.06 -14.62
C ASP A 270 -11.58 17.45 -14.56
N SER A 271 -10.45 17.65 -15.25
CA SER A 271 -9.60 18.84 -15.09
C SER A 271 -9.63 19.75 -16.33
N GLU A 272 -9.63 21.08 -16.13
CA GLU A 272 -9.51 22.06 -17.23
C GLU A 272 -8.22 21.82 -18.03
N THR A 273 -8.32 21.82 -19.37
CA THR A 273 -7.25 21.44 -20.31
C THR A 273 -5.91 22.11 -20.00
N SER A 274 -4.96 21.30 -19.52
CA SER A 274 -3.54 21.61 -19.35
C SER A 274 -2.74 20.69 -20.27
N SER A 275 -1.64 21.17 -20.85
CA SER A 275 -0.80 20.37 -21.76
C SER A 275 -0.33 19.05 -21.15
N LEU A 276 -0.09 19.04 -19.82
CA LEU A 276 0.21 17.82 -19.07
C LEU A 276 -0.91 16.78 -19.20
N LEU A 277 -2.15 17.21 -19.02
CA LEU A 277 -3.30 16.31 -19.00
C LEU A 277 -3.54 15.72 -20.39
N ASP A 278 -3.30 16.50 -21.44
CA ASP A 278 -3.34 16.00 -22.82
C ASP A 278 -2.27 14.92 -23.06
N ASP A 279 -1.07 15.09 -22.51
CA ASP A 279 0.00 14.10 -22.60
C ASP A 279 -0.38 12.80 -21.86
N LEU A 280 -0.91 12.91 -20.65
CA LEU A 280 -1.39 11.76 -19.88
C LEU A 280 -2.57 11.07 -20.57
N GLN A 281 -3.51 11.83 -21.14
CA GLN A 281 -4.64 11.28 -21.89
C GLN A 281 -4.18 10.48 -23.13
N ARG A 282 -3.10 10.92 -23.79
CA ARG A 282 -2.49 10.19 -24.90
C ARG A 282 -1.85 8.88 -24.45
N LEU A 283 -1.28 8.84 -23.24
CA LEU A 283 -0.67 7.64 -22.65
C LEU A 283 -1.69 6.65 -22.08
N LEU A 284 -2.86 7.11 -21.64
CA LEU A 284 -3.89 6.22 -21.10
C LEU A 284 -4.24 5.10 -22.10
N PRO A 285 -4.38 3.84 -21.62
CA PRO A 285 -4.72 2.72 -22.48
C PRO A 285 -5.99 2.97 -23.28
N LYS A 286 -5.98 2.55 -24.55
CA LYS A 286 -7.16 2.59 -25.40
C LYS A 286 -7.94 1.29 -25.29
N ILE A 287 -9.21 1.33 -25.68
CA ILE A 287 -10.13 0.18 -25.64
C ILE A 287 -9.55 -1.10 -26.27
N GLY A 288 -8.74 -0.97 -27.33
CA GLY A 288 -8.07 -2.10 -27.99
C GLY A 288 -7.16 -2.91 -27.07
N HIS A 289 -6.49 -2.26 -26.10
CA HIS A 289 -5.66 -2.94 -25.11
C HIS A 289 -6.51 -3.83 -24.19
N ALA A 290 -7.59 -3.27 -23.61
CA ALA A 290 -8.50 -4.04 -22.76
C ALA A 290 -9.20 -5.19 -23.51
N VAL A 291 -9.60 -4.97 -24.77
CA VAL A 291 -10.14 -6.02 -25.65
C VAL A 291 -9.15 -7.16 -25.83
N THR A 292 -7.86 -6.85 -26.03
CA THR A 292 -6.81 -7.86 -26.20
C THR A 292 -6.67 -8.73 -24.96
N LEU A 293 -6.64 -8.11 -23.77
CA LEU A 293 -6.54 -8.84 -22.50
C LEU A 293 -7.78 -9.71 -22.23
N VAL A 294 -9.00 -9.19 -22.47
CA VAL A 294 -10.23 -9.98 -22.29
C VAL A 294 -10.28 -11.16 -23.26
N ARG A 295 -9.79 -11.00 -24.50
CA ARG A 295 -9.69 -12.12 -25.45
C ARG A 295 -8.72 -13.19 -24.99
N ALA A 296 -7.57 -12.79 -24.46
CA ALA A 296 -6.55 -13.72 -23.99
C ALA A 296 -6.97 -14.44 -22.70
N PHE A 297 -7.65 -13.75 -21.79
CA PHE A 297 -7.96 -14.24 -20.45
C PHE A 297 -9.43 -13.96 -20.04
N PRO A 298 -10.41 -14.50 -20.77
CA PRO A 298 -11.84 -14.20 -20.55
C PRO A 298 -12.35 -14.67 -19.18
N GLU A 299 -11.66 -15.59 -18.53
CA GLU A 299 -12.05 -16.14 -17.22
C GLU A 299 -11.79 -15.16 -16.06
N HIS A 300 -11.05 -14.06 -16.28
CA HIS A 300 -10.67 -13.11 -15.24
C HIS A 300 -11.61 -11.90 -15.19
N GLU A 301 -12.49 -11.86 -14.20
CA GLU A 301 -13.46 -10.76 -13.99
C GLU A 301 -12.83 -9.37 -13.99
N THR A 302 -11.64 -9.25 -13.40
CA THR A 302 -10.86 -8.00 -13.33
C THR A 302 -10.66 -7.38 -14.72
N LEU A 303 -10.40 -8.18 -15.76
CA LEU A 303 -10.18 -7.68 -17.11
C LEU A 303 -11.47 -7.20 -17.77
N TRP A 304 -12.61 -7.80 -17.41
CA TRP A 304 -13.92 -7.27 -17.80
C TRP A 304 -14.25 -5.95 -17.10
N MET A 305 -13.81 -5.77 -15.86
CA MET A 305 -13.90 -4.47 -15.18
C MET A 305 -12.97 -3.45 -15.84
N TYR A 306 -11.75 -3.84 -16.20
CA TYR A 306 -10.80 -3.01 -16.94
C TYR A 306 -11.35 -2.55 -18.30
N LEU A 307 -12.01 -3.46 -19.03
CA LEU A 307 -12.71 -3.14 -20.27
C LEU A 307 -13.78 -2.05 -20.10
N ARG A 308 -14.51 -2.06 -18.98
CA ARG A 308 -15.54 -1.05 -18.68
C ARG A 308 -14.94 0.34 -18.44
N VAL A 309 -13.71 0.43 -17.92
CA VAL A 309 -13.04 1.72 -17.64
C VAL A 309 -12.85 2.51 -18.93
N PHE A 310 -12.48 1.85 -20.02
CA PHE A 310 -12.14 2.50 -21.29
C PHE A 310 -13.19 2.27 -22.39
N TRP A 311 -14.41 1.86 -22.00
CA TRP A 311 -15.45 1.51 -22.96
C TRP A 311 -15.97 2.75 -23.70
N VAL A 312 -15.94 2.69 -25.03
CA VAL A 312 -16.53 3.69 -25.92
C VAL A 312 -17.24 2.97 -27.07
N GLU A 313 -18.48 3.39 -27.37
CA GLU A 313 -19.23 2.85 -28.51
C GLU A 313 -18.57 3.23 -29.84
N GLY A 314 -18.48 2.26 -30.75
CA GLY A 314 -17.86 2.46 -32.06
C GLY A 314 -17.70 1.15 -32.83
N HIS A 315 -17.14 1.22 -34.04
CA HIS A 315 -16.98 0.05 -34.91
C HIS A 315 -16.15 -1.07 -34.28
N ILE A 316 -15.09 -0.73 -33.53
CA ILE A 316 -14.21 -1.69 -32.86
C ILE A 316 -14.96 -2.46 -31.77
N THR A 317 -15.70 -1.75 -30.91
CA THR A 317 -16.46 -2.36 -29.80
C THR A 317 -17.66 -3.14 -30.32
N ALA A 318 -18.36 -2.64 -31.35
CA ALA A 318 -19.42 -3.39 -32.04
C ALA A 318 -18.88 -4.71 -32.63
N ALA A 319 -17.75 -4.67 -33.33
CA ALA A 319 -17.11 -5.86 -33.88
C ALA A 319 -16.65 -6.83 -32.77
N PHE A 320 -16.10 -6.32 -31.67
CA PHE A 320 -15.71 -7.14 -30.52
C PHE A 320 -16.91 -7.86 -29.87
N ILE A 321 -18.03 -7.16 -29.69
CA ILE A 321 -19.26 -7.75 -29.14
C ILE A 321 -19.77 -8.89 -30.02
N ALA A 322 -19.89 -8.61 -31.32
CA ALA A 322 -20.40 -9.59 -32.29
C ALA A 322 -19.47 -10.81 -32.45
N SER A 323 -18.16 -10.57 -32.54
CA SER A 323 -17.17 -11.62 -32.83
C SER A 323 -16.73 -12.44 -31.61
N PHE A 324 -16.84 -11.90 -30.40
CA PHE A 324 -16.27 -12.53 -29.20
C PHE A 324 -17.26 -12.63 -28.03
N VAL A 325 -17.84 -11.51 -27.58
CA VAL A 325 -18.64 -11.49 -26.34
C VAL A 325 -19.93 -12.29 -26.48
N LEU A 326 -20.68 -12.13 -27.58
CA LEU A 326 -21.92 -12.87 -27.81
C LEU A 326 -21.67 -14.38 -27.98
N PRO A 327 -20.71 -14.84 -28.81
CA PRO A 327 -20.33 -16.26 -28.84
C PRO A 327 -19.92 -16.81 -27.48
N LEU A 328 -19.09 -16.08 -26.72
CA LEU A 328 -18.63 -16.50 -25.40
C LEU A 328 -19.76 -16.62 -24.37
N GLN A 329 -20.78 -15.75 -24.43
CA GLN A 329 -21.97 -15.87 -23.58
C GLN A 329 -22.74 -17.19 -23.83
N GLY A 330 -22.75 -17.65 -25.09
CA GLY A 330 -23.46 -18.85 -25.54
C GLY A 330 -22.78 -20.18 -25.21
N THR A 331 -21.51 -20.19 -24.78
CA THR A 331 -20.77 -21.44 -24.51
C THR A 331 -21.23 -22.19 -23.25
N GLY A 332 -22.15 -21.61 -22.46
CA GLY A 332 -22.69 -22.21 -21.23
C GLY A 332 -24.14 -22.72 -21.32
N THR A 333 -24.70 -22.87 -22.53
CA THR A 333 -26.10 -23.32 -22.73
C THR A 333 -26.23 -24.78 -23.19
N VAL A 334 -25.17 -25.59 -23.12
CA VAL A 334 -25.23 -27.01 -23.48
C VAL A 334 -25.06 -27.86 -22.22
N ASP A 335 -26.21 -28.40 -21.77
CA ASP A 335 -26.46 -29.73 -21.18
C ASP A 335 -27.35 -29.65 -19.92
N GLU A 336 -28.68 -29.77 -20.10
CA GLU A 336 -29.70 -29.88 -19.02
C GLU A 336 -29.67 -31.25 -18.30
N GLY A 337 -28.56 -32.00 -18.38
CA GLY A 337 -28.48 -33.38 -17.88
C GLY A 337 -27.47 -33.63 -16.75
N ASN A 338 -26.66 -32.66 -16.33
CA ASN A 338 -25.60 -32.92 -15.35
C ASN A 338 -25.31 -31.69 -14.47
N GLU A 339 -25.96 -31.61 -13.30
CA GLU A 339 -25.89 -30.50 -12.33
C GLU A 339 -24.50 -30.24 -11.70
N SER A 340 -23.42 -30.89 -12.16
CA SER A 340 -22.12 -30.86 -11.51
C SER A 340 -20.97 -30.25 -12.33
N ARG A 341 -21.21 -29.70 -13.52
CA ARG A 341 -20.17 -28.96 -14.28
C ARG A 341 -20.36 -27.46 -14.10
N GLU A 342 -19.51 -26.85 -13.27
CA GLU A 342 -19.42 -25.39 -13.14
C GLU A 342 -19.29 -24.75 -14.52
N ARG A 343 -20.14 -23.75 -14.83
CA ARG A 343 -20.08 -23.01 -16.08
C ARG A 343 -18.70 -22.35 -16.24
N PRO A 344 -18.14 -22.25 -17.46
CA PRO A 344 -16.91 -21.48 -17.69
C PRO A 344 -17.09 -20.05 -17.17
N CYS A 345 -16.16 -19.57 -16.32
CA CYS A 345 -16.23 -18.24 -15.70
C CYS A 345 -16.41 -17.14 -16.77
N GLY A 346 -15.78 -17.27 -17.93
CA GLY A 346 -15.83 -16.31 -19.02
C GLY A 346 -17.23 -16.06 -19.57
N ALA A 347 -18.05 -17.10 -19.72
CA ALA A 347 -19.44 -16.96 -20.19
C ALA A 347 -20.30 -16.14 -19.21
N ARG A 348 -20.06 -16.32 -17.91
CA ARG A 348 -20.72 -15.54 -16.85
C ARG A 348 -20.28 -14.07 -16.89
N HIS A 349 -18.99 -13.80 -17.08
CA HIS A 349 -18.48 -12.43 -17.16
C HIS A 349 -18.95 -11.71 -18.43
N ALA A 350 -19.00 -12.39 -19.57
CA ALA A 350 -19.58 -11.87 -20.81
C ALA A 350 -21.05 -11.45 -20.63
N ARG A 351 -21.86 -12.28 -19.96
CA ARG A 351 -23.25 -11.94 -19.63
C ARG A 351 -23.37 -10.71 -18.75
N ARG A 352 -22.64 -10.67 -17.62
CA ARG A 352 -22.60 -9.51 -16.71
C ARG A 352 -22.13 -8.23 -17.41
N PHE A 353 -21.23 -8.37 -18.39
CA PHE A 353 -20.77 -7.25 -19.20
C PHE A 353 -21.87 -6.71 -20.11
N LEU A 354 -22.61 -7.58 -20.81
CA LEU A 354 -23.73 -7.16 -21.65
C LEU A 354 -24.88 -6.54 -20.84
N GLU A 355 -25.18 -7.09 -19.67
CA GLU A 355 -26.14 -6.50 -18.72
C GLU A 355 -25.70 -5.10 -18.30
N TRP A 356 -24.46 -4.94 -17.83
CA TRP A 356 -23.89 -3.64 -17.48
C TRP A 356 -24.01 -2.64 -18.65
N ARG A 357 -23.66 -3.06 -19.87
CA ARG A 357 -23.73 -2.23 -21.08
C ARG A 357 -25.16 -1.74 -21.35
N SER A 358 -26.15 -2.63 -21.21
CA SER A 358 -27.58 -2.30 -21.43
C SER A 358 -28.14 -1.28 -20.44
N HIS A 359 -27.56 -1.20 -19.23
CA HIS A 359 -27.99 -0.29 -18.18
C HIS A 359 -27.29 1.07 -18.21
N ASN A 360 -26.03 1.13 -18.68
CA ASN A 360 -25.20 2.33 -18.57
C ASN A 360 -25.09 3.15 -19.86
N LEU A 361 -25.63 2.65 -20.98
CA LEU A 361 -25.54 3.29 -22.30
C LEU A 361 -26.92 3.57 -22.93
N LYS A 362 -27.91 3.90 -22.09
CA LYS A 362 -29.22 4.41 -22.53
C LYS A 362 -29.25 5.92 -22.61
#